data_AF-A0A4Y7ZPA9-F1
#
_entry.id   AF-A0A4Y7ZPA9-F1
#
_cell.length_a   1.000
_cell.length_b   1.000
_cell.length_c   1.000
_cell.angle_alpha   90.00
_cell.angle_beta   90.00
_cell.angle_gamma   90.00
#
_symmetry.space_group_name_H-M   'P 1'
#
loop_
_entity.id
_entity.type
_entity.pdbx_description
1 polymer ?
#
loop_
_entity_poly.entity_id
_entity_poly.type
_entity_poly.pdbx_seq_one_letter_code
_entity_poly.pdbx_strand_id
1 'polypeptide(L)'
;MQLIEVNQSKKVILSQLFFAMFIYFLALQVQANTTPESQVNQVLKIDFKRGPTEAGQFFVYLDNNNIAVNIDRRGQQLIIDFQSTFIKEALLYIIDVDDFATPVEKIESFRIDSKTRFVLTIKGGYSFRYKQSDNLFVIDVFESQSRTKKARQSQAISLNFQDIPIRNVLQLIADAQKLNLVTSDSVTGHITLRLDEVPWDQALDIILKVKGLGKIKEGNVLMVAPIAELIANENDYGSISDASNNDLLYTEFIQVNYAKAADIAAMLASENTHLLSEKGNVSIDARTNILLVQDTAAVVKSVKKMIQVLDVPVRQVIIEARMVTVNDSVGEKLGIQWGLSGSSGNVATSGTLTGIGNGVTGDVSERLSVNLPIVAAAGNLAFQVGKFANGNILDLQLSALEQENKAEIIATPRITTLNQQTAYIEQGTEIPYVESSSSGATSVSFKKAVLSLEVTPQITPDNNVILELVITQDSKGDTVSTSTGDAIAINTQEIATQVLVENGETLVLGGIYQQQVTNSTSKVPLLGDIPYLGFLFRSTVHENSKAELLIFVTPRIVMQTKY
;
A
#
# COMPACT_ATOMS: atom_id res chain seq x y z
N MET A 1 -3.41 21.15 -64.52
CA MET A 1 -3.81 20.75 -63.15
C MET A 1 -4.65 19.49 -63.21
N GLN A 2 -4.10 18.38 -63.72
CA GLN A 2 -4.81 17.09 -63.85
C GLN A 2 -3.89 15.87 -63.82
N LEU A 3 -2.60 16.05 -63.50
CA LEU A 3 -1.60 14.97 -63.44
C LEU A 3 -1.03 14.74 -62.02
N ILE A 4 -1.52 15.45 -61.01
CA ILE A 4 -1.04 15.35 -59.62
C ILE A 4 -2.04 14.58 -58.73
N GLU A 5 -3.32 14.51 -59.07
CA GLU A 5 -4.34 13.77 -58.28
C GLU A 5 -4.30 12.25 -58.43
N VAL A 6 -3.71 11.72 -59.51
CA VAL A 6 -3.69 10.26 -59.76
C VAL A 6 -2.72 9.53 -58.81
N ASN A 7 -1.75 10.23 -58.22
CA ASN A 7 -0.71 9.59 -57.39
C ASN A 7 -1.09 9.43 -55.91
N GLN A 8 -2.05 10.23 -55.41
CA GLN A 8 -2.57 10.11 -54.05
C GLN A 8 -3.58 8.95 -53.93
N SER A 9 -4.45 8.78 -54.92
CA SER A 9 -5.45 7.69 -54.93
C SER A 9 -4.81 6.30 -55.00
N LYS A 10 -3.70 6.13 -55.76
CA LYS A 10 -2.97 4.86 -55.81
C LYS A 10 -2.27 4.48 -54.50
N LYS A 11 -1.81 5.45 -53.71
CA LYS A 11 -1.19 5.19 -52.39
C LYS A 11 -2.22 4.74 -51.36
N VAL A 12 -3.42 5.32 -51.37
CA VAL A 12 -4.51 4.93 -50.46
C VAL A 12 -5.02 3.52 -50.78
N ILE A 13 -5.16 3.19 -52.08
CA ILE A 13 -5.58 1.85 -52.50
C ILE A 13 -4.53 0.79 -52.15
N LEU A 14 -3.23 1.09 -52.29
CA LEU A 14 -2.16 0.16 -51.91
C LEU A 14 -2.07 -0.05 -50.39
N SER A 15 -2.32 0.98 -49.59
CA SER A 15 -2.39 0.90 -48.13
C SER A 15 -3.60 0.08 -47.66
N GLN A 16 -4.77 0.26 -48.28
CA GLN A 16 -5.96 -0.54 -47.97
C GLN A 16 -5.81 -2.01 -48.40
N LEU A 17 -5.14 -2.29 -49.52
CA LEU A 17 -4.81 -3.66 -49.94
C LEU A 17 -3.81 -4.32 -48.97
N PHE A 18 -2.83 -3.58 -48.45
CA PHE A 18 -1.92 -4.11 -47.43
C PHE A 18 -2.63 -4.37 -46.09
N PHE A 19 -3.56 -3.50 -45.69
CA PHE A 19 -4.34 -3.67 -44.47
C PHE A 19 -5.34 -4.84 -44.59
N ALA A 20 -6.00 -4.98 -45.74
CA ALA A 20 -6.88 -6.11 -46.03
C ALA A 20 -6.10 -7.43 -46.14
N MET A 21 -4.90 -7.43 -46.72
CA MET A 21 -4.04 -8.60 -46.78
C MET A 21 -3.45 -8.95 -45.40
N PHE A 22 -3.17 -7.96 -44.54
CA PHE A 22 -2.75 -8.18 -43.15
C PHE A 22 -3.89 -8.76 -42.31
N ILE A 23 -5.13 -8.28 -42.49
CA ILE A 23 -6.31 -8.87 -41.85
C ILE A 23 -6.59 -10.29 -42.39
N TYR A 24 -6.37 -10.54 -43.68
CA TYR A 24 -6.51 -11.88 -44.27
C TYR A 24 -5.40 -12.84 -43.80
N PHE A 25 -4.20 -12.32 -43.53
CA PHE A 25 -3.08 -13.10 -42.95
C PHE A 25 -3.30 -13.36 -41.45
N LEU A 26 -3.94 -12.44 -40.73
CA LEU A 26 -4.35 -12.62 -39.34
C LEU A 26 -5.56 -13.56 -39.21
N ALA A 27 -6.44 -13.58 -40.22
CA ALA A 27 -7.60 -14.48 -40.29
C ALA A 27 -7.25 -15.92 -40.72
N LEU A 28 -6.03 -16.18 -41.21
CA LEU A 28 -5.58 -17.54 -41.57
C LEU A 28 -4.97 -18.33 -40.39
N GLN A 29 -4.91 -17.75 -39.19
CA GLN A 29 -4.60 -18.48 -37.95
C GLN A 29 -5.90 -18.86 -37.23
N VAL A 30 -6.72 -19.66 -37.92
CA VAL A 30 -7.82 -20.39 -37.27
C VAL A 30 -7.19 -21.48 -36.41
N GLN A 31 -7.48 -21.46 -35.11
CA GLN A 31 -6.97 -22.39 -34.09
C GLN A 31 -6.95 -23.84 -34.57
N ALA A 32 -5.75 -24.38 -34.75
CA ALA A 32 -5.51 -25.81 -34.57
C ALA A 32 -5.31 -26.04 -33.06
N ASN A 33 -6.34 -26.58 -32.40
CA ASN A 33 -6.31 -27.05 -31.02
C ASN A 33 -5.50 -28.36 -30.95
N THR A 34 -4.21 -28.30 -31.22
CA THR A 34 -3.29 -29.43 -31.06
C THR A 34 -2.71 -29.41 -29.64
N THR A 35 -2.79 -30.54 -28.95
CA THR A 35 -2.07 -30.78 -27.69
C THR A 35 -0.59 -30.42 -27.86
N PRO A 36 0.00 -29.61 -26.97
CA PRO A 36 1.43 -29.32 -26.99
C PRO A 36 2.25 -30.62 -26.84
N GLU A 37 3.40 -30.74 -27.52
CA GLU A 37 4.25 -31.95 -27.54
C GLU A 37 4.72 -32.45 -26.16
N SER A 38 4.56 -31.66 -25.09
CA SER A 38 4.92 -32.01 -23.71
C SER A 38 3.77 -32.62 -22.88
N GLN A 39 2.55 -32.66 -23.41
CA GLN A 39 1.37 -33.16 -22.68
C GLN A 39 0.90 -34.49 -23.28
N VAL A 40 0.89 -35.52 -22.43
CA VAL A 40 0.67 -36.92 -22.82
C VAL A 40 -0.81 -37.30 -22.73
N ASN A 41 -1.63 -36.51 -22.06
CA ASN A 41 -3.07 -36.77 -21.90
C ASN A 41 -3.88 -35.47 -21.99
N GLN A 42 -5.19 -35.57 -22.20
CA GLN A 42 -6.11 -34.44 -22.32
C GLN A 42 -7.43 -34.68 -21.56
N VAL A 43 -7.95 -33.65 -20.91
CA VAL A 43 -9.31 -33.63 -20.35
C VAL A 43 -10.31 -33.34 -21.47
N LEU A 44 -11.22 -34.29 -21.70
CA LEU A 44 -12.28 -34.22 -22.71
C LEU A 44 -13.55 -33.55 -22.18
N LYS A 45 -13.93 -33.87 -20.94
CA LYS A 45 -15.16 -33.39 -20.31
C LYS A 45 -15.03 -33.44 -18.77
N ILE A 46 -15.69 -32.50 -18.11
CA ILE A 46 -15.91 -32.52 -16.66
C ILE A 46 -17.42 -32.53 -16.37
N ASP A 47 -17.83 -33.24 -15.32
CA ASP A 47 -19.24 -33.34 -14.91
C ASP A 47 -19.33 -33.49 -13.38
N PHE A 48 -20.45 -33.06 -12.80
CA PHE A 48 -20.70 -33.17 -11.36
C PHE A 48 -22.11 -33.69 -11.10
N LYS A 49 -22.25 -34.66 -10.18
CA LYS A 49 -23.55 -35.24 -9.81
C LYS A 49 -23.63 -35.51 -8.32
N ARG A 50 -24.85 -35.46 -7.78
CA ARG A 50 -25.16 -35.97 -6.45
C ARG A 50 -25.22 -37.50 -6.47
N GLY A 51 -24.38 -38.14 -5.67
CA GLY A 51 -24.36 -39.59 -5.46
C GLY A 51 -25.41 -40.07 -4.44
N PRO A 52 -25.59 -41.40 -4.29
CA PRO A 52 -26.66 -42.00 -3.49
C PRO A 52 -26.55 -41.78 -1.96
N THR A 53 -25.41 -41.30 -1.45
CA THR A 53 -25.17 -41.04 -0.01
C THR A 53 -24.91 -39.56 0.27
N GLU A 54 -25.58 -38.67 -0.48
CA GLU A 54 -25.34 -37.20 -0.42
C GLU A 54 -23.89 -36.80 -0.71
N ALA A 55 -23.14 -37.70 -1.36
CA ALA A 55 -21.78 -37.47 -1.78
C ALA A 55 -21.78 -36.63 -3.06
N GLY A 56 -20.89 -35.64 -3.14
CA GLY A 56 -20.59 -34.97 -4.39
C GLY A 56 -19.67 -35.84 -5.24
N GLN A 57 -20.12 -36.24 -6.43
CA GLN A 57 -19.33 -37.02 -7.39
C GLN A 57 -18.83 -36.11 -8.50
N PHE A 58 -17.52 -35.91 -8.57
CA PHE A 58 -16.89 -35.15 -9.66
C PHE A 58 -16.23 -36.11 -10.65
N PHE A 59 -16.61 -36.00 -11.92
CA PHE A 59 -16.20 -36.87 -13.02
C PHE A 59 -15.28 -36.10 -13.97
N VAL A 60 -14.13 -36.68 -14.28
CA VAL A 60 -13.18 -36.16 -15.26
C VAL A 60 -12.97 -37.22 -16.33
N TYR A 61 -13.42 -36.93 -17.55
CA TYR A 61 -13.26 -37.78 -18.72
C TYR A 61 -11.96 -37.40 -19.42
N LEU A 62 -11.10 -38.38 -19.64
CA LEU A 62 -9.74 -38.24 -20.14
C LEU A 62 -9.58 -38.91 -21.50
N ASP A 63 -8.59 -38.50 -22.28
CA ASP A 63 -8.30 -39.07 -23.59
C ASP A 63 -7.62 -40.45 -23.49
N ASN A 64 -6.79 -40.65 -22.47
CA ASN A 64 -6.20 -41.94 -22.13
C ASN A 64 -6.22 -42.24 -20.62
N ASN A 65 -5.92 -43.48 -20.27
CA ASN A 65 -5.90 -44.00 -18.90
C ASN A 65 -4.56 -43.80 -18.17
N ASN A 66 -3.53 -43.24 -18.82
CA ASN A 66 -2.20 -43.09 -18.24
C ASN A 66 -2.07 -41.73 -17.55
N ILE A 67 -2.43 -41.68 -16.27
CA ILE A 67 -2.52 -40.43 -15.49
C ILE A 67 -1.67 -40.50 -14.24
N ALA A 68 -0.99 -39.40 -13.92
CA ALA A 68 -0.37 -39.18 -12.63
C ALA A 68 -1.16 -38.09 -11.91
N VAL A 69 -1.91 -38.49 -10.88
CA VAL A 69 -2.79 -37.60 -10.11
C VAL A 69 -2.23 -37.43 -8.71
N ASN A 70 -2.07 -36.18 -8.27
CA ASN A 70 -1.81 -35.84 -6.88
C ASN A 70 -3.06 -35.20 -6.27
N ILE A 71 -3.45 -35.62 -5.06
CA ILE A 71 -4.62 -35.10 -4.34
C ILE A 71 -4.17 -34.57 -2.99
N ASP A 72 -4.23 -33.26 -2.82
CA ASP A 72 -3.82 -32.56 -1.61
C ASP A 72 -5.02 -31.98 -0.87
N ARG A 73 -5.08 -32.21 0.45
CA ARG A 73 -6.06 -31.59 1.34
C ARG A 73 -5.48 -30.32 1.96
N ARG A 74 -6.09 -29.16 1.71
CA ARG A 74 -5.72 -27.88 2.32
C ARG A 74 -6.93 -27.23 2.99
N GLY A 75 -7.13 -27.53 4.28
CA GLY A 75 -8.27 -27.02 5.04
C GLY A 75 -9.60 -27.49 4.45
N GLN A 76 -10.41 -26.52 3.97
CA GLN A 76 -11.71 -26.73 3.31
C GLN A 76 -11.60 -26.91 1.79
N GLN A 77 -10.39 -26.95 1.22
CA GLN A 77 -10.17 -27.18 -0.20
C GLN A 77 -9.55 -28.55 -0.45
N LEU A 78 -10.00 -29.21 -1.52
CA LEU A 78 -9.42 -30.43 -2.06
C LEU A 78 -8.84 -30.11 -3.44
N ILE A 79 -7.51 -30.20 -3.55
CA ILE A 79 -6.76 -29.83 -4.76
C ILE A 79 -6.36 -31.11 -5.48
N ILE A 80 -6.73 -31.23 -6.75
CA ILE A 80 -6.47 -32.39 -7.61
C ILE A 80 -5.61 -31.94 -8.79
N ASP A 81 -4.33 -32.34 -8.80
CA ASP A 81 -3.36 -32.00 -9.84
C ASP A 81 -3.14 -33.21 -10.76
N PHE A 82 -3.57 -33.08 -12.02
CA PHE A 82 -3.26 -34.01 -13.11
C PHE A 82 -1.97 -33.57 -13.81
N GLN A 83 -0.90 -34.36 -13.64
CA GLN A 83 0.40 -34.08 -14.27
C GLN A 83 0.37 -34.39 -15.76
N SER A 84 1.10 -33.61 -16.56
CA SER A 84 1.24 -33.79 -18.02
C SER A 84 -0.09 -33.93 -18.77
N THR A 85 -1.16 -33.32 -18.22
CA THR A 85 -2.52 -33.43 -18.74
C THR A 85 -3.02 -32.05 -19.17
N PHE A 86 -3.42 -31.93 -20.44
CA PHE A 86 -3.94 -30.71 -21.02
C PHE A 86 -5.44 -30.52 -20.76
N ILE A 87 -5.87 -29.28 -20.53
CA ILE A 87 -7.29 -28.89 -20.52
C ILE A 87 -7.52 -27.78 -21.55
N LYS A 88 -8.57 -27.95 -22.35
CA LYS A 88 -9.00 -26.95 -23.35
C LYS A 88 -9.53 -25.70 -22.64
N GLU A 89 -9.37 -24.54 -23.26
CA GLU A 89 -9.84 -23.27 -22.66
C GLU A 89 -11.35 -23.25 -22.42
N ALA A 90 -12.14 -23.93 -23.26
CA ALA A 90 -13.58 -24.09 -23.06
C ALA A 90 -13.96 -24.85 -21.78
N LEU A 91 -13.01 -25.57 -21.16
CA LEU A 91 -13.20 -26.29 -19.91
C LEU A 91 -12.54 -25.59 -18.71
N LEU A 92 -12.06 -24.35 -18.88
CA LEU A 92 -11.51 -23.51 -17.81
C LEU A 92 -12.60 -22.58 -17.25
N TYR A 93 -13.47 -23.12 -16.40
CA TYR A 93 -14.55 -22.36 -15.79
C TYR A 93 -14.82 -22.79 -14.35
N ILE A 94 -15.69 -22.03 -13.69
CA ILE A 94 -16.16 -22.29 -12.34
C ILE A 94 -17.51 -23.00 -12.44
N ILE A 95 -17.63 -24.13 -11.76
CA ILE A 95 -18.91 -24.83 -11.56
C ILE A 95 -19.41 -24.49 -10.16
N ASP A 96 -20.54 -23.80 -10.09
CA ASP A 96 -21.30 -23.67 -8.84
C ASP A 96 -22.14 -24.94 -8.67
N VAL A 97 -21.95 -25.63 -7.54
CA VAL A 97 -22.59 -26.92 -7.27
C VAL A 97 -23.38 -26.91 -5.95
N ASP A 98 -23.63 -25.74 -5.37
CA ASP A 98 -24.38 -25.58 -4.12
C ASP A 98 -25.82 -26.13 -4.23
N ASP A 99 -26.46 -25.97 -5.39
CA ASP A 99 -27.81 -26.45 -5.68
C ASP A 99 -27.97 -27.98 -5.60
N PHE A 100 -26.87 -28.74 -5.64
CA PHE A 100 -26.90 -30.21 -5.65
C PHE A 100 -27.03 -30.82 -4.25
N ALA A 101 -27.10 -30.02 -3.18
CA ALA A 101 -27.19 -30.48 -1.79
C ALA A 101 -26.11 -31.52 -1.46
N THR A 102 -24.87 -31.20 -1.82
CA THR A 102 -23.65 -31.99 -1.56
C THR A 102 -22.68 -31.16 -0.71
N PRO A 103 -21.67 -31.77 -0.06
CA PRO A 103 -20.70 -31.02 0.73
C PRO A 103 -19.77 -30.13 -0.12
N VAL A 104 -19.70 -30.33 -1.44
CA VAL A 104 -18.92 -29.49 -2.36
C VAL A 104 -19.77 -28.27 -2.73
N GLU A 105 -19.21 -27.07 -2.60
CA GLU A 105 -19.89 -25.81 -2.94
C GLU A 105 -19.47 -25.31 -4.34
N LYS A 106 -18.18 -25.43 -4.67
CA LYS A 106 -17.60 -24.86 -5.88
C LYS A 106 -16.50 -25.75 -6.45
N ILE A 107 -16.40 -25.81 -7.77
CA ILE A 107 -15.32 -26.48 -8.50
C ILE A 107 -14.66 -25.50 -9.45
N GLU A 108 -13.36 -25.31 -9.32
CA GLU A 108 -12.58 -24.42 -10.18
C GLU A 108 -11.53 -25.22 -10.94
N SER A 109 -11.46 -25.02 -12.25
CA SER A 109 -10.46 -25.65 -13.12
C SER A 109 -9.40 -24.66 -13.56
N PHE A 110 -8.13 -25.02 -13.42
CA PHE A 110 -6.98 -24.20 -13.78
C PHE A 110 -6.01 -24.99 -14.67
N ARG A 111 -5.35 -24.28 -15.57
CA ARG A 111 -4.20 -24.78 -16.33
C ARG A 111 -2.94 -24.09 -15.79
N ILE A 112 -2.01 -24.86 -15.25
CA ILE A 112 -0.76 -24.35 -14.67
C ILE A 112 0.39 -25.10 -15.33
N ASP A 113 1.18 -24.41 -16.15
CA ASP A 113 2.32 -25.00 -16.90
C ASP A 113 1.93 -26.28 -17.67
N SER A 114 2.46 -27.44 -17.24
CA SER A 114 2.19 -28.76 -17.81
C SER A 114 1.13 -29.58 -17.06
N LYS A 115 0.44 -29.01 -16.06
CA LYS A 115 -0.58 -29.69 -15.25
C LYS A 115 -1.95 -29.02 -15.30
N THR A 116 -2.98 -29.83 -15.15
CA THR A 116 -4.36 -29.37 -14.94
C THR A 116 -4.71 -29.52 -13.46
N ARG A 117 -5.22 -28.46 -12.85
CA ARG A 117 -5.59 -28.42 -11.44
C ARG A 117 -7.10 -28.22 -11.30
N PHE A 118 -7.74 -29.06 -10.52
CA PHE A 118 -9.10 -28.82 -10.04
C PHE A 118 -9.07 -28.50 -8.54
N VAL A 119 -9.78 -27.45 -8.14
CA VAL A 119 -9.94 -27.05 -6.74
C VAL A 119 -11.41 -27.18 -6.38
N LEU A 120 -11.70 -28.09 -5.44
CA LEU A 120 -13.04 -28.27 -4.89
C LEU A 120 -13.09 -27.57 -3.53
N THR A 121 -13.99 -26.60 -3.37
CA THR A 121 -14.28 -25.96 -2.08
C THR A 121 -15.39 -26.73 -1.39
N ILE A 122 -15.15 -27.15 -0.15
CA ILE A 122 -15.98 -28.12 0.57
C ILE A 122 -16.35 -27.56 1.94
N LYS A 123 -17.63 -27.65 2.28
CA LYS A 123 -18.18 -27.20 3.57
C LYS A 123 -17.85 -28.18 4.69
N GLY A 124 -17.17 -27.70 5.72
CA GLY A 124 -16.95 -28.45 6.97
C GLY A 124 -15.95 -29.60 6.86
N GLY A 125 -16.08 -30.58 7.77
CA GLY A 125 -15.22 -31.76 7.79
C GLY A 125 -15.63 -32.72 6.68
N TYR A 126 -14.68 -33.14 5.84
CA TYR A 126 -14.97 -34.04 4.73
C TYR A 126 -14.00 -35.22 4.68
N SER A 127 -14.46 -36.28 4.03
CA SER A 127 -13.68 -37.43 3.60
C SER A 127 -13.93 -37.63 2.11
N PHE A 128 -12.94 -38.18 1.40
CA PHE A 128 -13.06 -38.44 -0.03
C PHE A 128 -12.56 -39.83 -0.38
N ARG A 129 -13.06 -40.36 -1.49
CA ARG A 129 -12.56 -41.57 -2.15
C ARG A 129 -12.45 -41.26 -3.64
N TYR A 130 -11.44 -41.79 -4.30
CA TYR A 130 -11.32 -41.68 -5.75
C TYR A 130 -11.23 -43.07 -6.37
N LYS A 131 -11.68 -43.17 -7.62
CA LYS A 131 -11.54 -44.36 -8.46
C LYS A 131 -11.22 -43.92 -9.87
N GLN A 132 -10.34 -44.67 -10.51
CA GLN A 132 -10.08 -44.54 -11.93
C GLN A 132 -10.50 -45.83 -12.62
N SER A 133 -11.38 -45.71 -13.61
CA SER A 133 -11.80 -46.82 -14.47
C SER A 133 -11.57 -46.38 -15.90
N ASP A 134 -10.62 -47.03 -16.57
CA ASP A 134 -10.19 -46.67 -17.92
C ASP A 134 -9.84 -45.18 -18.03
N ASN A 135 -10.60 -44.46 -18.85
CA ASN A 135 -10.46 -43.04 -19.17
C ASN A 135 -11.33 -42.14 -18.27
N LEU A 136 -11.95 -42.68 -17.23
CA LEU A 136 -12.81 -41.93 -16.31
C LEU A 136 -12.21 -41.90 -14.92
N PHE A 137 -11.93 -40.69 -14.44
CA PHE A 137 -11.55 -40.43 -13.06
C PHE A 137 -12.76 -39.89 -12.29
N VAL A 138 -13.09 -40.51 -11.16
CA VAL A 138 -14.22 -40.13 -10.31
C VAL A 138 -13.73 -39.89 -8.90
N ILE A 139 -14.12 -38.76 -8.32
CA ILE A 139 -13.92 -38.47 -6.90
C ILE A 139 -15.26 -38.30 -6.19
N ASP A 140 -15.46 -39.11 -5.16
CA ASP A 140 -16.60 -39.07 -4.24
C ASP A 140 -16.18 -38.28 -3.00
N VAL A 141 -16.82 -37.13 -2.76
CA VAL A 141 -16.64 -36.31 -1.56
C VAL A 141 -17.86 -36.45 -0.67
N PHE A 142 -17.68 -36.84 0.59
CA PHE A 142 -18.75 -37.02 1.55
C PHE A 142 -18.42 -36.30 2.86
N GLU A 143 -19.47 -35.84 3.54
CA GLU A 143 -19.33 -35.23 4.85
C GLU A 143 -18.68 -36.24 5.81
N SER A 144 -17.67 -35.76 6.53
CA SER A 144 -17.01 -36.53 7.58
C SER A 144 -17.97 -36.61 8.76
N GLN A 145 -18.97 -37.49 8.66
CA GLN A 145 -19.66 -38.02 9.82
C GLN A 145 -18.58 -38.45 10.80
N SER A 146 -18.52 -37.77 11.96
CA SER A 146 -17.72 -38.19 13.10
C SER A 146 -18.11 -39.64 13.35
N ARG A 147 -17.30 -40.57 12.83
CA ARG A 147 -17.39 -41.98 13.19
C ARG A 147 -16.86 -42.06 14.60
N THR A 148 -17.72 -41.71 15.54
CA THR A 148 -17.73 -42.29 16.87
C THR A 148 -17.50 -43.78 16.70
N LYS A 149 -16.34 -44.21 17.22
CA LYS A 149 -15.94 -45.57 17.50
C LYS A 149 -15.86 -46.49 16.27
N LYS A 150 -14.63 -46.99 16.03
CA LYS A 150 -14.44 -48.42 15.76
C LYS A 150 -15.24 -49.19 16.82
N ALA A 151 -16.47 -49.58 16.50
CA ALA A 151 -17.08 -50.75 17.10
C ALA A 151 -16.22 -51.94 16.67
N ARG A 152 -15.12 -52.14 17.40
CA ARG A 152 -14.67 -53.50 17.66
C ARG A 152 -15.92 -54.21 18.15
N GLN A 153 -16.29 -55.32 17.51
CA GLN A 153 -17.26 -56.25 18.09
C GLN A 153 -16.68 -56.71 19.42
N SER A 154 -16.89 -55.95 20.49
CA SER A 154 -16.71 -56.40 21.85
C SER A 154 -17.89 -57.32 22.09
N GLN A 155 -17.59 -58.60 22.14
CA GLN A 155 -18.53 -59.64 22.52
C GLN A 155 -19.28 -59.17 23.78
N ALA A 156 -20.60 -59.11 23.71
CA ALA A 156 -21.43 -58.79 24.85
C ALA A 156 -21.28 -59.91 25.88
N ILE A 157 -21.08 -59.55 27.14
CA ILE A 157 -20.92 -60.52 28.23
C ILE A 157 -22.06 -60.31 29.22
N SER A 158 -22.78 -61.38 29.53
CA SER A 158 -23.73 -61.43 30.65
C SER A 158 -23.05 -62.08 31.84
N LEU A 159 -22.94 -61.37 32.96
CA LEU A 159 -22.24 -61.81 34.17
C LEU A 159 -23.13 -61.55 35.37
N ASN A 160 -23.26 -62.53 36.27
CA ASN A 160 -23.99 -62.35 37.52
C ASN A 160 -23.11 -62.79 38.69
N PHE A 161 -22.70 -61.84 39.50
CA PHE A 161 -21.83 -62.05 40.65
C PHE A 161 -22.46 -61.47 41.90
N GLN A 162 -22.43 -62.26 42.96
CA GLN A 162 -22.82 -61.85 44.29
C GLN A 162 -21.60 -62.01 45.19
N ASP A 163 -21.12 -60.89 45.74
CA ASP A 163 -20.04 -60.81 46.72
C ASP A 163 -18.68 -61.44 46.30
N ILE A 164 -18.22 -61.13 45.08
CA ILE A 164 -16.96 -61.68 44.55
C ILE A 164 -15.80 -60.69 44.70
N PRO A 165 -14.58 -61.14 45.06
CA PRO A 165 -13.38 -60.29 45.06
C PRO A 165 -13.14 -59.64 43.69
N ILE A 166 -12.86 -58.34 43.68
CA ILE A 166 -12.70 -57.53 42.47
C ILE A 166 -11.62 -58.08 41.51
N ARG A 167 -10.54 -58.64 42.06
CA ARG A 167 -9.43 -59.22 41.28
C ARG A 167 -9.91 -60.38 40.40
N ASN A 168 -10.78 -61.23 40.94
CA ASN A 168 -11.32 -62.39 40.23
C ASN A 168 -12.24 -61.94 39.09
N VAL A 169 -13.02 -60.88 39.31
CA VAL A 169 -13.88 -60.30 38.27
C VAL A 169 -13.04 -59.70 37.15
N LEU A 170 -11.99 -58.93 37.49
CA LEU A 170 -11.07 -58.36 36.50
C LEU A 170 -10.33 -59.45 35.70
N GLN A 171 -9.90 -60.52 36.38
CA GLN A 171 -9.24 -61.66 35.74
C GLN A 171 -10.18 -62.37 34.77
N LEU A 172 -11.44 -62.62 35.14
CA LEU A 172 -12.41 -63.26 34.25
C LEU A 172 -12.69 -62.42 32.99
N ILE A 173 -12.75 -61.09 33.12
CA ILE A 173 -12.89 -60.18 31.97
C ILE A 173 -11.65 -60.21 31.09
N ALA A 174 -10.45 -60.24 31.69
CA ALA A 174 -9.19 -60.33 30.96
C ALA A 174 -9.06 -61.66 30.21
N ASP A 175 -9.40 -62.78 30.85
CA ASP A 175 -9.40 -64.13 30.28
C ASP A 175 -10.38 -64.23 29.10
N ALA A 176 -11.59 -63.67 29.24
CA ALA A 176 -12.60 -63.64 28.18
C ALA A 176 -12.11 -62.89 26.92
N GLN A 177 -11.16 -61.96 27.04
CA GLN A 177 -10.61 -61.17 25.94
C GLN A 177 -9.14 -61.51 25.60
N LYS A 178 -8.59 -62.58 26.19
CA LYS A 178 -7.20 -63.01 26.03
C LYS A 178 -6.16 -61.91 26.35
N LEU A 179 -6.45 -61.06 27.32
CA LEU A 179 -5.54 -60.02 27.80
C LEU A 179 -4.77 -60.53 29.03
N ASN A 180 -3.49 -60.17 29.14
CA ASN A 180 -2.70 -60.43 30.33
C ASN A 180 -3.00 -59.34 31.37
N LEU A 181 -3.56 -59.69 32.52
CA LEU A 181 -3.88 -58.75 33.60
C LEU A 181 -2.76 -58.68 34.63
N VAL A 182 -2.32 -57.46 34.96
CA VAL A 182 -1.42 -57.18 36.08
C VAL A 182 -2.15 -56.24 37.04
N THR A 183 -2.47 -56.71 38.25
CA THR A 183 -3.09 -55.90 39.29
C THR A 183 -2.09 -55.54 40.37
N SER A 184 -2.07 -54.29 40.85
CA SER A 184 -1.26 -53.96 42.05
C SER A 184 -1.84 -54.63 43.31
N ASP A 185 -0.98 -54.89 44.29
CA ASP A 185 -1.39 -55.53 45.55
C ASP A 185 -2.44 -54.70 46.30
N SER A 186 -2.48 -53.40 46.05
CA SER A 186 -3.42 -52.42 46.62
C SER A 186 -4.88 -52.60 46.17
N VAL A 187 -5.15 -53.39 45.12
CA VAL A 187 -6.51 -53.57 44.56
C VAL A 187 -7.37 -54.50 45.43
N THR A 188 -7.98 -53.99 46.50
CA THR A 188 -8.80 -54.78 47.45
C THR A 188 -10.30 -54.43 47.38
N GLY A 189 -11.17 -55.41 47.69
CA GLY A 189 -12.61 -55.20 47.84
C GLY A 189 -13.50 -56.25 47.14
N HIS A 190 -14.76 -56.30 47.56
CA HIS A 190 -15.79 -57.18 46.99
C HIS A 190 -16.78 -56.37 46.15
N ILE A 191 -17.35 -57.01 45.12
CA ILE A 191 -18.38 -56.42 44.26
C ILE A 191 -19.51 -57.42 44.00
N THR A 192 -20.73 -56.93 44.06
CA THR A 192 -21.94 -57.61 43.59
C THR A 192 -22.41 -56.88 42.35
N LEU A 193 -22.51 -57.57 41.22
CA LEU A 193 -22.83 -56.98 39.93
C LEU A 193 -23.62 -57.98 39.08
N ARG A 194 -24.70 -57.50 38.47
CA ARG A 194 -25.43 -58.21 37.43
C ARG A 194 -25.39 -57.39 36.16
N LEU A 195 -24.77 -57.94 35.12
CA LEU A 195 -24.70 -57.40 33.77
C LEU A 195 -25.41 -58.34 32.82
N ASP A 196 -26.20 -57.78 31.91
CA ASP A 196 -26.90 -58.54 30.88
C ASP A 196 -26.61 -57.88 29.52
N GLU A 197 -26.01 -58.64 28.60
CA GLU A 197 -25.63 -58.21 27.25
C GLU A 197 -24.83 -56.89 27.18
N VAL A 198 -23.92 -56.67 28.14
CA VAL A 198 -23.10 -55.45 28.18
C VAL A 198 -21.75 -55.67 27.47
N PRO A 199 -21.29 -54.74 26.62
CA PRO A 199 -19.95 -54.80 26.05
C PRO A 199 -18.86 -54.83 27.14
N TRP A 200 -17.86 -55.71 27.01
CA TRP A 200 -16.86 -55.93 28.06
C TRP A 200 -16.07 -54.66 28.47
N ASP A 201 -15.76 -53.76 27.53
CA ASP A 201 -15.02 -52.53 27.82
C ASP A 201 -15.87 -51.57 28.69
N GLN A 202 -17.17 -51.51 28.40
CA GLN A 202 -18.12 -50.76 29.21
C GLN A 202 -18.33 -51.41 30.58
N ALA A 203 -18.40 -52.75 30.64
CA ALA A 203 -18.45 -53.47 31.90
C ALA A 203 -17.21 -53.20 32.78
N LEU A 204 -16.01 -53.26 32.17
CA LEU A 204 -14.75 -52.96 32.83
C LEU A 204 -14.71 -51.52 33.35
N ASP A 205 -15.12 -50.54 32.53
CA ASP A 205 -15.15 -49.13 32.93
C ASP A 205 -16.09 -48.87 34.12
N ILE A 206 -17.27 -49.50 34.13
CA ILE A 206 -18.22 -49.38 35.24
C ILE A 206 -17.60 -49.95 36.53
N ILE A 207 -16.95 -51.11 36.44
CA ILE A 207 -16.30 -51.79 37.58
C ILE A 207 -15.17 -50.93 38.13
N LEU A 208 -14.29 -50.41 37.26
CA LEU A 208 -13.18 -49.55 37.64
C LEU A 208 -13.67 -48.25 38.30
N LYS A 209 -14.71 -47.62 37.73
CA LYS A 209 -15.28 -46.37 38.24
C LYS A 209 -15.93 -46.53 39.62
N VAL A 210 -16.65 -47.63 39.86
CA VAL A 210 -17.29 -47.91 41.16
C VAL A 210 -16.26 -48.12 42.27
N LYS A 211 -15.08 -48.67 41.94
CA LYS A 211 -14.01 -48.96 42.90
C LYS A 211 -12.86 -47.95 42.90
N GLY A 212 -12.94 -46.87 42.12
CA GLY A 212 -11.92 -45.83 42.06
C GLY A 212 -10.57 -46.30 41.50
N LEU A 213 -10.60 -47.29 40.60
CA LEU A 213 -9.42 -47.88 39.96
C LEU A 213 -9.22 -47.25 38.58
N GLY A 214 -7.96 -47.15 38.15
CA GLY A 214 -7.59 -46.77 36.79
C GLY A 214 -7.04 -47.96 36.02
N LYS A 215 -7.03 -47.85 34.68
CA LYS A 215 -6.43 -48.84 33.79
C LYS A 215 -5.37 -48.20 32.89
N ILE A 216 -4.23 -48.85 32.73
CA ILE A 216 -3.25 -48.57 31.68
C ILE A 216 -3.21 -49.79 30.77
N LYS A 217 -3.31 -49.56 29.47
CA LYS A 217 -3.25 -50.64 28.47
C LYS A 217 -2.07 -50.42 27.55
N GLU A 218 -1.09 -51.32 27.65
CA GLU A 218 0.06 -51.36 26.74
C GLU A 218 0.05 -52.67 25.96
N GLY A 219 -0.29 -52.59 24.67
CA GLY A 219 -0.39 -53.76 23.80
C GLY A 219 -1.38 -54.82 24.32
N ASN A 220 -0.84 -55.97 24.75
CA ASN A 220 -1.60 -57.12 25.25
C ASN A 220 -1.66 -57.20 26.79
N VAL A 221 -1.05 -56.25 27.50
CA VAL A 221 -1.02 -56.21 28.97
C VAL A 221 -1.98 -55.11 29.45
N LEU A 222 -2.86 -55.46 30.37
CA LEU A 222 -3.77 -54.56 31.07
C LEU A 222 -3.28 -54.42 32.51
N MET A 223 -2.82 -53.23 32.88
CA MET A 223 -2.44 -52.91 34.25
C MET A 223 -3.59 -52.18 34.94
N VAL A 224 -3.97 -52.65 36.13
CA VAL A 224 -5.03 -52.04 36.95
C VAL A 224 -4.48 -51.71 38.33
N ALA A 225 -4.58 -50.44 38.71
CA ALA A 225 -4.16 -49.94 40.02
C ALA A 225 -5.09 -48.79 40.47
N PRO A 226 -5.08 -48.42 41.76
CA PRO A 226 -5.79 -47.23 42.24
C PRO A 226 -5.33 -45.97 41.50
N ILE A 227 -6.27 -45.06 41.19
CA ILE A 227 -5.97 -43.84 40.42
C ILE A 227 -4.88 -42.99 41.09
N ALA A 228 -4.85 -42.95 42.42
CA ALA A 228 -3.83 -42.24 43.18
C ALA A 228 -2.40 -42.80 42.98
N GLU A 229 -2.27 -44.12 42.80
CA GLU A 229 -0.99 -44.79 42.54
C GLU A 229 -0.52 -44.57 41.11
N LEU A 230 -1.45 -44.56 40.14
CA LEU A 230 -1.15 -44.26 38.74
C LEU A 230 -0.63 -42.83 38.56
N ILE A 231 -1.28 -41.84 39.18
CA ILE A 231 -0.85 -40.43 39.11
C ILE A 231 0.53 -40.25 39.75
N ALA A 232 0.83 -40.95 40.84
CA ALA A 232 2.13 -40.88 41.49
C ALA A 232 3.25 -41.44 40.59
N ASN A 233 2.99 -42.55 39.89
CA ASN A 233 3.97 -43.20 39.01
C ASN A 233 4.11 -42.51 37.64
N GLU A 234 3.10 -41.78 37.15
CA GLU A 234 3.14 -41.05 35.88
C GLU A 234 4.18 -39.91 35.89
N ASN A 235 4.41 -39.30 37.07
CA ASN A 235 5.45 -38.29 37.26
C ASN A 235 6.88 -38.86 37.12
N ASP A 236 7.09 -40.14 37.44
CA ASP A 236 8.40 -40.80 37.30
C ASP A 236 8.66 -41.25 35.85
N TYR A 237 7.63 -41.68 35.10
CA TYR A 237 7.77 -42.08 33.69
C TYR A 237 7.88 -40.89 32.71
N GLY A 238 7.30 -39.73 33.03
CA GLY A 238 7.50 -38.49 32.26
C GLY A 238 8.97 -38.05 32.21
N SER A 239 9.70 -38.28 33.30
CA SER A 239 11.09 -37.84 33.48
C SER A 239 12.11 -38.57 32.59
N ILE A 240 11.80 -39.79 32.13
CA ILE A 240 12.74 -40.63 31.35
C ILE A 240 12.57 -40.41 29.84
N SER A 241 11.39 -39.99 29.39
CA SER A 241 11.10 -39.71 27.97
C SER A 241 11.65 -38.35 27.52
N ASP A 242 11.67 -37.37 28.41
CA ASP A 242 12.09 -36.00 28.11
C ASP A 242 13.62 -35.80 28.21
N ALA A 243 14.34 -36.69 28.91
CA ALA A 243 15.79 -36.59 29.08
C ALA A 243 16.62 -37.03 27.85
N SER A 244 16.02 -37.75 26.89
CA SER A 244 16.79 -38.35 25.78
C SER A 244 16.75 -37.54 24.48
N ASN A 245 15.87 -36.55 24.35
CA ASN A 245 15.69 -35.79 23.09
C ASN A 245 16.04 -34.29 23.17
N ASN A 246 16.50 -33.77 24.32
CA ASN A 246 16.49 -32.32 24.56
C ASN A 246 17.81 -31.69 25.06
N ASP A 247 18.99 -32.11 24.58
CA ASP A 247 20.25 -31.45 25.01
C ASP A 247 21.33 -31.22 23.94
N LEU A 248 21.10 -31.58 22.67
CA LEU A 248 22.06 -31.23 21.62
C LEU A 248 21.66 -29.90 20.98
N LEU A 249 22.39 -28.84 21.35
CA LEU A 249 22.37 -27.56 20.66
C LEU A 249 23.12 -27.67 19.34
N TYR A 250 22.48 -27.25 18.26
CA TYR A 250 23.08 -27.16 16.93
C TYR A 250 23.35 -25.69 16.62
N THR A 251 24.56 -25.41 16.13
CA THR A 251 24.91 -24.10 15.59
C THR A 251 24.79 -24.13 14.07
N GLU A 252 23.93 -23.27 13.51
CA GLU A 252 23.83 -23.06 12.07
C GLU A 252 24.20 -21.62 11.72
N PHE A 253 24.94 -21.47 10.61
CA PHE A 253 25.25 -20.17 10.01
C PHE A 253 24.26 -19.91 8.88
N ILE A 254 23.48 -18.83 9.01
CA ILE A 254 22.46 -18.45 8.03
C ILE A 254 22.85 -17.10 7.44
N GLN A 255 23.15 -17.08 6.14
CA GLN A 255 23.44 -15.85 5.41
C GLN A 255 22.13 -15.14 5.02
N VAL A 256 22.04 -13.85 5.30
CA VAL A 256 20.88 -13.00 4.93
C VAL A 256 21.29 -12.10 3.76
N ASN A 257 20.43 -11.98 2.74
CA ASN A 257 20.79 -11.32 1.48
C ASN A 257 20.21 -9.90 1.34
N TYR A 258 18.94 -9.71 1.67
CA TYR A 258 18.20 -8.47 1.46
C TYR A 258 17.92 -7.74 2.78
N ALA A 259 17.56 -8.48 3.83
CA ALA A 259 17.34 -7.92 5.17
C ALA A 259 18.66 -7.75 5.94
N LYS A 260 18.67 -6.84 6.93
CA LYS A 260 19.80 -6.72 7.86
C LYS A 260 19.73 -7.83 8.90
N ALA A 261 20.81 -8.58 9.08
CA ALA A 261 20.92 -9.62 10.10
C ALA A 261 20.68 -9.08 11.52
N ALA A 262 21.05 -7.82 11.77
CA ALA A 262 20.79 -7.15 13.05
C ALA A 262 19.30 -7.05 13.39
N ASP A 263 18.46 -6.67 12.42
CA ASP A 263 17.02 -6.49 12.64
C ASP A 263 16.34 -7.85 12.90
N ILE A 264 16.78 -8.89 12.18
CA ILE A 264 16.28 -10.27 12.38
C ILE A 264 16.72 -10.82 13.74
N ALA A 265 17.99 -10.63 14.14
CA ALA A 265 18.47 -11.07 15.44
C ALA A 265 17.76 -10.37 16.59
N ALA A 266 17.50 -9.06 16.47
CA ALA A 266 16.73 -8.31 17.46
C ALA A 266 15.29 -8.86 17.58
N MET A 267 14.70 -9.30 16.46
CA MET A 267 13.40 -9.94 16.46
C MET A 267 13.42 -11.34 17.11
N LEU A 268 14.46 -12.14 16.86
CA LEU A 268 14.64 -13.48 17.43
C LEU A 268 14.97 -13.46 18.93
N ALA A 269 15.75 -12.47 19.37
CA ALA A 269 16.13 -12.26 20.76
C ALA A 269 15.06 -11.49 21.56
N SER A 270 13.95 -11.08 20.93
CA SER A 270 12.88 -10.37 21.62
C SER A 270 12.15 -11.30 22.59
N GLU A 271 12.25 -11.00 23.89
CA GLU A 271 11.58 -11.70 25.01
C GLU A 271 10.08 -11.94 24.79
N ASN A 272 9.43 -11.10 23.98
CA ASN A 272 8.00 -11.20 23.71
C ASN A 272 7.63 -12.30 22.71
N THR A 273 8.57 -12.78 21.89
CA THR A 273 8.25 -13.67 20.76
C THR A 273 8.57 -15.14 20.99
N HIS A 274 9.31 -15.50 22.06
CA HIS A 274 9.66 -16.89 22.44
C HIS A 274 9.97 -17.81 21.23
N LEU A 275 10.70 -17.27 20.23
CA LEU A 275 11.05 -18.00 19.01
C LEU A 275 12.26 -18.91 19.20
N LEU A 276 13.09 -18.60 20.21
CA LEU A 276 14.23 -19.38 20.65
C LEU A 276 13.85 -20.18 21.90
N SER A 277 14.52 -21.32 22.12
CA SER A 277 14.40 -22.06 23.38
C SER A 277 15.08 -21.32 24.53
N GLU A 278 14.81 -21.72 25.77
CA GLU A 278 15.47 -21.15 26.97
C GLU A 278 17.01 -21.24 26.92
N LYS A 279 17.55 -22.20 26.17
CA LYS A 279 19.00 -22.41 25.96
C LYS A 279 19.49 -21.85 24.62
N GLY A 280 18.60 -21.25 23.84
CA GLY A 280 18.87 -20.73 22.51
C GLY A 280 19.62 -19.40 22.56
N ASN A 281 20.57 -19.21 21.65
CA ASN A 281 21.28 -17.94 21.49
C ASN A 281 21.39 -17.57 20.02
N VAL A 282 21.34 -16.26 19.73
CA VAL A 282 21.54 -15.71 18.40
C VAL A 282 22.64 -14.65 18.46
N SER A 283 23.63 -14.76 17.56
CA SER A 283 24.65 -13.74 17.37
C SER A 283 24.79 -13.38 15.89
N ILE A 284 25.39 -12.22 15.62
CA ILE A 284 25.47 -11.65 14.28
C ILE A 284 26.94 -11.40 13.94
N ASP A 285 27.36 -11.79 12.74
CA ASP A 285 28.55 -11.22 12.11
C ASP A 285 28.12 -10.10 11.15
N ALA A 286 28.25 -8.85 11.60
CA ALA A 286 27.83 -7.68 10.84
C ALA A 286 28.64 -7.45 9.55
N ARG A 287 29.89 -7.95 9.48
CA ARG A 287 30.74 -7.77 8.30
C ARG A 287 30.28 -8.64 7.13
N THR A 288 29.74 -9.81 7.41
CA THR A 288 29.29 -10.79 6.41
C THR A 288 27.78 -10.92 6.31
N ASN A 289 27.02 -10.19 7.15
CA ASN A 289 25.56 -10.27 7.27
C ASN A 289 25.09 -11.72 7.52
N ILE A 290 25.79 -12.43 8.40
CA ILE A 290 25.50 -13.82 8.79
C ILE A 290 24.89 -13.84 10.19
N LEU A 291 23.80 -14.59 10.34
CA LEU A 291 23.20 -14.96 11.62
C LEU A 291 23.78 -16.30 12.08
N LEU A 292 24.32 -16.32 13.29
CA LEU A 292 24.72 -17.53 13.99
C LEU A 292 23.62 -17.87 14.98
N VAL A 293 22.88 -18.93 14.70
CA VAL A 293 21.78 -19.41 15.54
C VAL A 293 22.22 -20.70 16.21
N GLN A 294 22.18 -20.71 17.54
CA GLN A 294 22.49 -21.89 18.35
C GLN A 294 21.24 -22.29 19.12
N ASP A 295 20.60 -23.39 18.72
CA ASP A 295 19.38 -23.90 19.38
C ASP A 295 19.17 -25.40 19.06
N THR A 296 18.09 -25.98 19.55
CA THR A 296 17.61 -27.32 19.18
C THR A 296 17.33 -27.41 17.67
N ALA A 297 17.52 -28.60 17.09
CA ALA A 297 17.36 -28.80 15.65
C ALA A 297 15.95 -28.41 15.12
N ALA A 298 14.92 -28.55 15.94
CA ALA A 298 13.55 -28.16 15.59
C ALA A 298 13.38 -26.64 15.45
N VAL A 299 13.95 -25.87 16.38
CA VAL A 299 13.90 -24.40 16.37
C VAL A 299 14.75 -23.85 15.23
N VAL A 300 15.98 -24.33 15.07
CA VAL A 300 16.87 -23.92 13.96
C VAL A 300 16.18 -24.10 12.60
N LYS A 301 15.51 -25.25 12.38
CA LYS A 301 14.74 -25.49 11.15
C LYS A 301 13.56 -24.52 10.97
N SER A 302 12.92 -24.10 12.06
CA SER A 302 11.82 -23.15 12.04
C SER A 302 12.29 -21.73 11.74
N VAL A 303 13.39 -21.30 12.38
CA VAL A 303 14.07 -20.02 12.11
C VAL A 303 14.51 -19.94 10.65
N LYS A 304 15.09 -21.03 10.11
CA LYS A 304 15.48 -21.07 8.69
C LYS A 304 14.30 -20.88 7.73
N LYS A 305 13.17 -21.54 7.98
CA LYS A 305 11.94 -21.36 7.19
C LYS A 305 11.40 -19.93 7.29
N MET A 306 11.48 -19.33 8.47
CA MET A 306 11.05 -17.96 8.70
C MET A 306 11.91 -16.97 7.91
N ILE A 307 13.24 -17.11 7.99
CA ILE A 307 14.18 -16.27 7.26
C ILE A 307 13.94 -16.38 5.74
N GLN A 308 13.65 -17.57 5.22
CA GLN A 308 13.31 -17.75 3.80
C GLN A 308 12.07 -16.98 3.34
N VAL A 309 11.12 -16.73 4.23
CA VAL A 309 9.90 -15.95 3.92
C VAL A 309 10.14 -14.44 4.07
N LEU A 310 10.99 -14.05 5.02
CA LEU A 310 11.28 -12.63 5.31
C LEU A 310 12.35 -12.02 4.40
N ASP A 311 13.35 -12.80 3.99
CA ASP A 311 14.47 -12.36 3.16
C ASP A 311 14.07 -12.25 1.68
N VAL A 312 13.12 -11.36 1.39
CA VAL A 312 12.65 -11.03 0.05
C VAL A 312 13.14 -9.66 -0.39
N PRO A 313 13.42 -9.43 -1.68
CA PRO A 313 13.84 -8.13 -2.18
C PRO A 313 12.73 -7.10 -1.98
N VAL A 314 13.06 -5.98 -1.35
CA VAL A 314 12.14 -4.84 -1.21
C VAL A 314 12.01 -4.09 -2.53
N ARG A 315 10.78 -3.67 -2.84
CA ARG A 315 10.49 -2.86 -4.03
C ARG A 315 10.96 -1.42 -3.80
N GLN A 316 11.34 -0.75 -4.88
CA GLN A 316 11.69 0.67 -4.89
C GLN A 316 10.53 1.50 -5.43
N VAL A 317 10.39 2.72 -4.93
CA VAL A 317 9.43 3.71 -5.40
C VAL A 317 10.19 4.96 -5.80
N ILE A 318 9.88 5.45 -7.00
CA ILE A 318 10.27 6.77 -7.46
C ILE A 318 9.12 7.71 -7.14
N ILE A 319 9.41 8.81 -6.47
CA ILE A 319 8.43 9.85 -6.16
C ILE A 319 8.84 11.09 -6.91
N GLU A 320 7.91 11.64 -7.68
CA GLU A 320 8.03 12.92 -8.34
C GLU A 320 6.99 13.87 -7.75
N ALA A 321 7.44 14.98 -7.18
CA ALA A 321 6.54 16.06 -6.80
C ALA A 321 6.71 17.20 -7.81
N ARG A 322 5.62 17.91 -8.09
CA ARG A 322 5.61 19.08 -8.98
C ARG A 322 4.93 20.22 -8.27
N MET A 323 5.64 21.31 -8.05
CA MET A 323 5.09 22.56 -7.53
C MET A 323 5.02 23.56 -8.67
N VAL A 324 3.83 24.11 -8.90
CA VAL A 324 3.56 25.09 -9.94
C VAL A 324 3.07 26.36 -9.28
N THR A 325 3.83 27.45 -9.42
CA THR A 325 3.45 28.78 -8.95
C THR A 325 3.24 29.69 -10.14
N VAL A 326 2.05 30.26 -10.24
CA VAL A 326 1.68 31.24 -11.27
C VAL A 326 1.41 32.58 -10.60
N ASN A 327 2.14 33.61 -11.01
CA ASN A 327 1.92 34.98 -10.59
C ASN A 327 1.52 35.82 -11.82
N ASP A 328 0.37 36.47 -11.76
CA ASP A 328 -0.19 37.31 -12.82
C ASP A 328 -0.57 38.66 -12.22
N SER A 329 0.09 39.74 -12.63
CA SER A 329 -0.16 41.09 -12.15
C SER A 329 -0.40 42.05 -13.30
N VAL A 330 -1.57 42.68 -13.28
CA VAL A 330 -1.99 43.70 -14.25
C VAL A 330 -2.13 45.03 -13.51
N GLY A 331 -1.50 46.08 -14.01
CA GLY A 331 -1.53 47.41 -13.44
C GLY A 331 -1.81 48.48 -14.50
N GLU A 332 -2.86 49.27 -14.27
CA GLU A 332 -3.23 50.44 -15.05
C GLU A 332 -3.13 51.69 -14.16
N LYS A 333 -2.36 52.67 -14.62
CA LYS A 333 -2.17 53.94 -13.91
C LYS A 333 -2.34 55.08 -14.88
N LEU A 334 -3.10 56.08 -14.46
CA LEU A 334 -3.31 57.28 -15.24
C LEU A 334 -3.27 58.50 -14.34
N GLY A 335 -2.53 59.52 -14.78
CA GLY A 335 -2.33 60.76 -14.04
C GLY A 335 -2.34 61.96 -14.97
N ILE A 336 -2.66 63.11 -14.39
CA ILE A 336 -2.78 64.37 -15.10
C ILE A 336 -2.07 65.48 -14.33
N GLN A 337 -1.39 66.33 -15.09
CA GLN A 337 -0.78 67.54 -14.60
C GLN A 337 -1.25 68.68 -15.50
N TRP A 338 -1.75 69.77 -14.93
CA TRP A 338 -2.03 70.95 -15.73
C TRP A 338 -2.03 72.21 -14.87
N GLY A 339 -1.77 73.34 -15.50
CA GLY A 339 -1.73 74.61 -14.81
C GLY A 339 -1.97 75.78 -15.74
N LEU A 340 -2.62 76.79 -15.20
CA LEU A 340 -2.78 78.08 -15.84
C LEU A 340 -1.87 79.08 -15.13
N SER A 341 -0.99 79.71 -15.90
CA SER A 341 -0.10 80.76 -15.39
C SER A 341 -0.16 81.97 -16.32
N GLY A 342 -0.14 83.16 -15.75
CA GLY A 342 -0.23 84.39 -16.55
C GLY A 342 -0.17 85.63 -15.70
N SER A 343 0.27 86.72 -16.31
CA SER A 343 0.33 88.03 -15.68
C SER A 343 -0.28 89.07 -16.62
N SER A 344 -1.33 89.73 -16.16
CA SER A 344 -2.02 90.80 -16.88
C SER A 344 -2.04 92.06 -16.01
N GLY A 345 -1.05 92.94 -16.22
CA GLY A 345 -0.87 94.15 -15.42
C GLY A 345 -0.50 93.83 -13.97
N ASN A 346 -1.30 94.29 -13.00
CA ASN A 346 -1.08 94.06 -11.57
C ASN A 346 -1.70 92.76 -11.03
N VAL A 347 -2.32 91.95 -11.91
CA VAL A 347 -2.96 90.69 -11.54
C VAL A 347 -2.20 89.54 -12.18
N ALA A 348 -1.78 88.58 -11.36
CA ALA A 348 -1.12 87.37 -11.82
C ALA A 348 -1.78 86.13 -11.19
N THR A 349 -1.77 85.04 -11.94
CA THR A 349 -2.33 83.74 -11.55
C THR A 349 -1.29 82.66 -11.83
N SER A 350 -1.19 81.70 -10.91
CA SER A 350 -0.35 80.50 -11.04
C SER A 350 -0.84 79.43 -10.06
N GLY A 351 -0.34 78.21 -10.20
CA GLY A 351 -0.61 77.11 -9.27
C GLY A 351 -0.07 77.34 -7.85
N THR A 352 1.02 78.09 -7.69
CA THR A 352 1.61 78.43 -6.39
C THR A 352 1.86 79.93 -6.23
N LEU A 353 2.01 80.39 -4.98
CA LEU A 353 2.37 81.78 -4.69
C LEU A 353 3.77 82.15 -5.21
N THR A 354 4.72 81.21 -5.24
CA THR A 354 6.05 81.41 -5.85
C THR A 354 5.96 81.56 -7.36
N GLY A 355 5.10 80.77 -8.02
CA GLY A 355 4.84 80.87 -9.45
C GLY A 355 4.19 82.19 -9.87
N ILE A 356 3.45 82.87 -8.99
CA ILE A 356 2.93 84.23 -9.24
C ILE A 356 4.06 85.25 -9.34
N GLY A 357 5.08 85.16 -8.46
CA GLY A 357 6.23 86.06 -8.44
C GLY A 357 7.22 85.85 -9.59
N ASN A 358 7.44 84.59 -9.97
CA ASN A 358 8.33 84.20 -11.07
C ASN A 358 7.66 84.30 -12.46
N GLY A 359 6.33 84.40 -12.50
CA GLY A 359 5.54 84.44 -13.73
C GLY A 359 5.80 83.21 -14.62
N VAL A 360 5.70 83.43 -15.93
CA VAL A 360 5.85 82.38 -16.97
C VAL A 360 7.29 81.85 -17.08
N THR A 361 8.28 82.52 -16.46
CA THR A 361 9.70 82.16 -16.48
C THR A 361 10.15 81.24 -15.33
N GLY A 362 9.25 80.94 -14.37
CA GLY A 362 9.53 80.03 -13.26
C GLY A 362 9.52 78.54 -13.65
N ASP A 363 9.89 77.68 -12.70
CA ASP A 363 9.86 76.22 -12.86
C ASP A 363 8.43 75.75 -13.19
N VAL A 364 8.31 74.78 -14.11
CA VAL A 364 7.01 74.25 -14.56
C VAL A 364 6.21 73.69 -13.37
N SER A 365 6.88 73.09 -12.39
CA SER A 365 6.24 72.54 -11.20
C SER A 365 5.52 73.60 -10.34
N GLU A 366 5.98 74.85 -10.37
CA GLU A 366 5.35 75.98 -9.67
C GLU A 366 4.15 76.58 -10.42
N ARG A 367 3.99 76.21 -11.69
CA ARG A 367 2.93 76.70 -12.59
C ARG A 367 1.73 75.75 -12.66
N LEU A 368 1.90 74.49 -12.26
CA LEU A 368 0.85 73.46 -12.24
C LEU A 368 -0.18 73.73 -11.14
N SER A 369 -1.46 73.82 -11.52
CA SER A 369 -2.60 73.95 -10.60
C SER A 369 -3.10 72.58 -10.11
N VAL A 370 -3.02 71.57 -10.97
CA VAL A 370 -3.24 70.16 -10.66
C VAL A 370 -1.94 69.43 -10.95
N ASN A 371 -1.39 68.75 -9.95
CA ASN A 371 -0.15 68.01 -10.07
C ASN A 371 -0.35 66.58 -9.57
N LEU A 372 -1.01 65.76 -10.38
CA LEU A 372 -1.32 64.36 -10.07
C LEU A 372 -0.68 63.42 -11.11
N PRO A 373 0.66 63.44 -11.30
CA PRO A 373 1.33 62.52 -12.20
C PRO A 373 1.30 61.09 -11.65
N ILE A 374 1.53 60.12 -12.53
CA ILE A 374 1.93 58.78 -12.11
C ILE A 374 3.47 58.68 -12.05
N VAL A 375 3.98 57.84 -11.14
CA VAL A 375 5.41 57.51 -11.06
C VAL A 375 5.76 56.52 -12.15
N ALA A 376 6.90 56.72 -12.83
CA ALA A 376 7.39 55.84 -13.90
C ALA A 376 6.39 55.60 -15.05
N ALA A 377 5.78 56.68 -15.56
CA ALA A 377 4.87 56.61 -16.71
C ALA A 377 5.53 55.96 -17.94
N ALA A 378 4.81 55.07 -18.63
CA ALA A 378 5.25 54.51 -19.90
C ALA A 378 5.10 55.52 -21.04
N GLY A 379 4.08 56.37 -20.97
CA GLY A 379 3.81 57.41 -21.95
C GLY A 379 3.43 58.73 -21.31
N ASN A 380 4.01 59.82 -21.81
CA ASN A 380 3.64 61.18 -21.45
C ASN A 380 3.25 61.96 -22.70
N LEU A 381 2.12 62.67 -22.66
CA LEU A 381 1.66 63.57 -23.71
C LEU A 381 1.48 64.95 -23.12
N ALA A 382 2.33 65.89 -23.50
CA ALA A 382 2.28 67.27 -23.03
C ALA A 382 1.84 68.22 -24.15
N PHE A 383 0.89 69.09 -23.82
CA PHE A 383 0.40 70.19 -24.64
C PHE A 383 0.64 71.49 -23.89
N GLN A 384 1.23 72.44 -24.57
CA GLN A 384 1.37 73.80 -24.06
C GLN A 384 0.70 74.75 -25.04
N VAL A 385 -0.22 75.57 -24.55
CA VAL A 385 -0.82 76.66 -25.30
C VAL A 385 -0.22 77.96 -24.76
N GLY A 386 0.80 78.46 -25.47
CA GLY A 386 1.54 79.66 -25.10
C GLY A 386 1.01 80.93 -25.76
N LYS A 387 1.00 82.04 -25.01
CA LYS A 387 0.62 83.40 -25.44
C LYS A 387 -0.81 83.50 -25.98
N PHE A 388 -1.79 83.42 -25.07
CA PHE A 388 -3.01 84.21 -25.26
C PHE A 388 -2.63 85.70 -25.36
N ALA A 389 -3.45 86.54 -25.99
CA ALA A 389 -3.19 87.99 -26.16
C ALA A 389 -2.85 88.73 -24.84
N ASN A 390 -3.13 88.10 -23.70
CA ASN A 390 -2.96 88.61 -22.34
C ASN A 390 -1.73 88.05 -21.59
N GLY A 391 -0.85 87.27 -22.26
CA GLY A 391 0.37 86.72 -21.62
C GLY A 391 0.19 85.42 -20.83
N ASN A 392 -0.99 84.80 -20.90
CA ASN A 392 -1.27 83.53 -20.23
C ASN A 392 -0.69 82.33 -20.99
N ILE A 393 -0.35 81.28 -20.25
CA ILE A 393 0.06 79.96 -20.73
C ILE A 393 -0.73 78.88 -20.01
N LEU A 394 -1.23 77.93 -20.78
CA LEU A 394 -1.84 76.70 -20.27
C LEU A 394 -0.89 75.53 -20.56
N ASP A 395 -0.46 74.86 -19.50
CA ASP A 395 0.30 73.62 -19.56
C ASP A 395 -0.63 72.45 -19.23
N LEU A 396 -0.61 71.39 -20.02
CA LEU A 396 -1.39 70.17 -19.82
C LEU A 396 -0.51 68.97 -20.16
N GLN A 397 -0.36 68.03 -19.24
CA GLN A 397 0.39 66.80 -19.43
C GLN A 397 -0.42 65.61 -18.92
N LEU A 398 -0.64 64.65 -19.80
CA LEU A 398 -1.19 63.34 -19.49
C LEU A 398 -0.05 62.34 -19.30
N SER A 399 -0.13 61.54 -18.25
CA SER A 399 0.80 60.45 -17.96
C SER A 399 0.01 59.15 -17.81
N ALA A 400 0.46 58.09 -18.49
CA ALA A 400 -0.22 56.80 -18.49
C ALA A 400 0.79 55.63 -18.46
N LEU A 401 0.38 54.55 -17.81
CA LEU A 401 1.11 53.28 -17.71
C LEU A 401 0.10 52.14 -17.67
N GLU A 402 0.27 51.17 -18.54
CA GLU A 402 -0.39 49.88 -18.48
C GLU A 402 0.71 48.82 -18.51
N GLN A 403 0.74 47.96 -17.51
CA GLN A 403 1.77 46.93 -17.32
C GLN A 403 1.11 45.59 -17.01
N GLU A 404 1.54 44.55 -17.70
CA GLU A 404 1.17 43.16 -17.43
C GLU A 404 2.45 42.37 -17.14
N ASN A 405 2.49 41.70 -15.99
CA ASN A 405 3.60 40.86 -15.54
C ASN A 405 3.09 39.46 -15.25
N LYS A 406 3.55 38.47 -16.02
CA LYS A 406 3.22 37.06 -15.83
C LYS A 406 4.48 36.24 -15.57
N ALA A 407 4.45 35.43 -14.51
CA ALA A 407 5.51 34.50 -14.16
C ALA A 407 4.92 33.12 -13.85
N GLU A 408 5.55 32.08 -14.39
CA GLU A 408 5.23 30.68 -14.10
C GLU A 408 6.51 29.98 -13.66
N ILE A 409 6.47 29.38 -12.47
CA ILE A 409 7.61 28.69 -11.85
C ILE A 409 7.20 27.25 -11.62
N ILE A 410 7.99 26.31 -12.17
CA ILE A 410 7.75 24.88 -12.02
C ILE A 410 8.97 24.26 -11.34
N ALA A 411 8.76 23.68 -10.15
CA ALA A 411 9.78 22.94 -9.42
C ALA A 411 9.41 21.45 -9.39
N THR A 412 10.33 20.58 -9.82
CA THR A 412 10.08 19.13 -9.94
C THR A 412 11.12 18.28 -9.20
N PRO A 413 11.12 18.25 -7.85
CA PRO A 413 11.99 17.36 -7.10
C PRO A 413 11.61 15.89 -7.33
N ARG A 414 12.62 15.05 -7.52
CA ARG A 414 12.45 13.61 -7.77
C ARG A 414 13.42 12.81 -6.90
N ILE A 415 12.90 11.80 -6.23
CA ILE A 415 13.68 10.94 -5.33
C ILE A 415 13.29 9.48 -5.52
N THR A 416 14.24 8.57 -5.32
CA THR A 416 13.99 7.12 -5.33
C THR A 416 14.33 6.56 -3.98
N THR A 417 13.43 5.79 -3.39
CA THR A 417 13.65 5.17 -2.09
C THR A 417 13.07 3.75 -2.04
N LEU A 418 13.44 3.00 -1.01
CA LEU A 418 12.89 1.67 -0.72
C LEU A 418 11.52 1.81 -0.05
N ASN A 419 10.70 0.77 -0.14
CA ASN A 419 9.46 0.68 0.62
C ASN A 419 9.72 0.85 2.13
N GLN A 420 8.93 1.69 2.80
CA GLN A 420 9.02 2.05 4.24
C GLN A 420 10.31 2.76 4.67
N GLN A 421 11.11 3.28 3.73
CA GLN A 421 12.33 4.01 4.04
C GLN A 421 12.16 5.50 3.73
N THR A 422 12.32 6.35 4.76
CA THR A 422 12.33 7.80 4.60
C THR A 422 13.53 8.24 3.78
N ALA A 423 13.29 9.14 2.84
CA ALA A 423 14.33 9.78 2.04
C ALA A 423 14.00 11.26 1.84
N TYR A 424 15.05 12.08 1.74
CA TYR A 424 14.90 13.52 1.53
C TYR A 424 15.85 14.02 0.44
N ILE A 425 15.45 15.10 -0.24
CA ILE A 425 16.26 15.87 -1.19
C ILE A 425 16.03 17.35 -0.91
N GLU A 426 17.10 18.13 -0.82
CA GLU A 426 17.04 19.57 -0.58
C GLU A 426 17.99 20.34 -1.51
N GLN A 427 17.55 21.50 -1.99
CA GLN A 427 18.36 22.42 -2.79
C GLN A 427 18.06 23.87 -2.38
N GLY A 428 19.08 24.65 -2.07
CA GLY A 428 18.93 26.08 -1.81
C GLY A 428 20.15 26.69 -1.15
N THR A 429 19.92 27.70 -0.31
CA THR A 429 20.99 28.46 0.34
C THR A 429 20.73 28.63 1.83
N GLU A 430 21.80 28.72 2.62
CA GLU A 430 21.72 29.03 4.04
C GLU A 430 21.99 30.51 4.29
N ILE A 431 21.06 31.19 4.95
CA ILE A 431 21.13 32.61 5.28
C ILE A 431 21.65 32.75 6.72
N PRO A 432 22.76 33.46 6.96
CA PRO A 432 23.28 33.69 8.30
C PRO A 432 22.45 34.76 9.04
N TYR A 433 22.08 34.46 10.29
CA TYR A 433 21.44 35.37 11.23
C TYR A 433 22.37 35.62 12.41
N VAL A 434 22.45 36.87 12.84
CA VAL A 434 23.18 37.25 14.05
C VAL A 434 22.26 37.14 15.26
N GLU A 435 22.53 36.18 16.13
CA GLU A 435 21.82 35.98 17.39
C GLU A 435 22.65 36.52 18.55
N SER A 436 22.00 37.18 19.51
CA SER A 436 22.64 37.56 20.77
C SER A 436 22.69 36.34 21.69
N SER A 437 23.89 35.80 21.93
CA SER A 437 24.09 34.74 22.90
C SER A 437 23.87 35.25 24.33
N SER A 438 23.50 34.36 25.25
CA SER A 438 23.26 34.66 26.66
C SER A 438 24.47 35.25 27.40
N SER A 439 25.67 35.11 26.83
CA SER A 439 26.92 35.72 27.33
C SER A 439 27.20 37.14 26.82
N GLY A 440 26.32 37.71 25.98
CA GLY A 440 26.55 39.00 25.32
C GLY A 440 27.45 38.94 24.07
N ALA A 441 27.94 37.74 23.70
CA ALA A 441 28.63 37.52 22.44
C ALA A 441 27.65 37.34 21.28
N THR A 442 28.03 37.78 20.08
CA THR A 442 27.26 37.51 18.86
C THR A 442 27.57 36.11 18.34
N SER A 443 26.53 35.30 18.13
CA SER A 443 26.62 33.99 17.47
C SER A 443 25.95 34.08 16.10
N VAL A 444 26.47 33.36 15.10
CA VAL A 444 25.87 33.30 13.77
C VAL A 444 25.13 31.97 13.64
N SER A 445 23.81 32.00 13.45
CA SER A 445 22.98 30.83 13.15
C SER A 445 22.62 30.81 11.67
N PHE A 446 22.60 29.64 11.04
CA PHE A 446 22.23 29.51 9.64
C PHE A 446 20.79 29.01 9.54
N LYS A 447 19.94 29.73 8.80
CA LYS A 447 18.59 29.30 8.45
C LYS A 447 18.54 28.92 6.97
N LYS A 448 17.96 27.76 6.67
CA LYS A 448 17.82 27.25 5.31
C LYS A 448 16.70 28.00 4.58
N ALA A 449 16.96 28.39 3.34
CA ALA A 449 15.96 28.76 2.35
C ALA A 449 16.12 27.79 1.18
N VAL A 450 15.41 26.67 1.25
CA VAL A 450 15.55 25.52 0.35
C VAL A 450 14.21 25.05 -0.21
N LEU A 451 14.25 24.48 -1.41
CA LEU A 451 13.24 23.55 -1.88
C LEU A 451 13.59 22.18 -1.31
N SER A 452 12.69 21.59 -0.51
CA SER A 452 12.87 20.26 0.06
C SER A 452 11.69 19.35 -0.25
N LEU A 453 12.00 18.07 -0.47
CA LEU A 453 11.03 16.98 -0.54
C LEU A 453 11.53 15.89 0.41
N GLU A 454 10.76 15.62 1.45
CA GLU A 454 10.91 14.48 2.35
C GLU A 454 9.72 13.55 2.18
N VAL A 455 9.99 12.26 2.05
CA VAL A 455 8.96 11.27 1.74
C VAL A 455 9.24 9.92 2.39
N THR A 456 8.18 9.30 2.90
CA THR A 456 8.17 7.89 3.34
C THR A 456 7.07 7.15 2.57
N PRO A 457 7.42 6.29 1.59
CA PRO A 457 6.42 5.54 0.84
C PRO A 457 6.12 4.18 1.50
N GLN A 458 4.87 3.73 1.37
CA GLN A 458 4.43 2.40 1.73
C GLN A 458 3.59 1.78 0.61
N ILE A 459 4.06 0.67 0.05
CA ILE A 459 3.36 -0.06 -1.01
C ILE A 459 2.34 -1.02 -0.38
N THR A 460 1.10 -0.91 -0.83
CA THR A 460 0.00 -1.80 -0.47
C THR A 460 -0.03 -3.06 -1.34
N PRO A 461 -0.71 -4.15 -0.93
CA PRO A 461 -0.86 -5.36 -1.74
C PRO A 461 -1.54 -5.11 -3.10
N ASP A 462 -2.40 -4.09 -3.19
CA ASP A 462 -3.13 -3.70 -4.41
C ASP A 462 -2.28 -2.83 -5.38
N ASN A 463 -0.98 -2.68 -5.10
CA ASN A 463 -0.03 -1.81 -5.83
C ASN A 463 -0.32 -0.29 -5.72
N ASN A 464 -1.14 0.14 -4.78
CA ASN A 464 -1.24 1.55 -4.41
C ASN A 464 -0.10 1.94 -3.46
N VAL A 465 0.27 3.22 -3.45
CA VAL A 465 1.34 3.76 -2.62
C VAL A 465 0.76 4.77 -1.64
N ILE A 466 0.89 4.48 -0.36
CA ILE A 466 0.67 5.46 0.71
C ILE A 466 1.94 6.30 0.78
N LEU A 467 1.80 7.61 0.73
CA LEU A 467 2.91 8.56 0.79
C LEU A 467 2.68 9.47 1.99
N GLU A 468 3.63 9.47 2.92
CA GLU A 468 3.80 10.55 3.88
C GLU A 468 4.79 11.55 3.27
N LEU A 469 4.35 12.79 3.08
CA LEU A 469 5.06 13.82 2.31
C LEU A 469 5.20 15.08 3.13
N VAL A 470 6.40 15.63 3.16
CA VAL A 470 6.69 17.00 3.57
C VAL A 470 7.41 17.69 2.43
N ILE A 471 6.79 18.73 1.87
CA ILE A 471 7.37 19.52 0.78
C ILE A 471 7.46 20.95 1.26
N THR A 472 8.66 21.51 1.23
CA THR A 472 8.89 22.93 1.53
C THR A 472 9.47 23.64 0.32
N GLN A 473 9.08 24.89 0.11
CA GLN A 473 9.69 25.79 -0.84
C GLN A 473 9.92 27.13 -0.17
N ASP A 474 11.14 27.31 0.31
CA ASP A 474 11.54 28.53 0.96
C ASP A 474 12.37 29.39 0.01
N SER A 475 12.07 30.69 -0.02
CA SER A 475 12.78 31.66 -0.84
C SER A 475 13.23 32.86 0.00
N LYS A 476 14.26 33.53 -0.49
CA LYS A 476 14.77 34.76 0.10
C LYS A 476 13.70 35.86 -0.01
N GLY A 477 13.23 36.36 1.13
CA GLY A 477 12.31 37.50 1.22
C GLY A 477 13.05 38.84 1.33
N ASP A 478 12.30 39.87 1.72
CA ASP A 478 12.79 41.24 1.82
C ASP A 478 13.75 41.43 3.00
N THR A 479 14.65 42.41 2.87
CA THR A 479 15.49 42.84 3.99
C THR A 479 14.66 43.68 4.96
N VAL A 480 14.54 43.21 6.20
CA VAL A 480 13.85 43.88 7.30
C VAL A 480 14.86 44.41 8.32
N SER A 481 14.71 45.66 8.74
CA SER A 481 15.57 46.23 9.78
C SER A 481 15.17 45.71 11.15
N THR A 482 16.11 45.09 11.86
CA THR A 482 15.94 44.59 13.23
C THR A 482 16.79 45.41 14.21
N SER A 483 16.56 45.25 15.51
CA SER A 483 17.31 45.97 16.56
C SER A 483 18.81 45.66 16.57
N THR A 484 19.25 44.56 15.95
CA THR A 484 20.64 44.10 15.87
C THR A 484 21.27 44.29 14.48
N GLY A 485 20.54 44.87 13.51
CA GLY A 485 20.98 45.09 12.14
C GLY A 485 19.92 44.69 11.10
N ASP A 486 20.25 44.86 9.82
CA ASP A 486 19.38 44.39 8.74
C ASP A 486 19.41 42.85 8.66
N ALA A 487 18.23 42.23 8.71
CA ALA A 487 18.04 40.79 8.56
C ALA A 487 17.21 40.52 7.30
N ILE A 488 17.40 39.35 6.70
CA ILE A 488 16.64 38.95 5.52
C ILE A 488 15.41 38.15 5.99
N ALA A 489 14.22 38.43 5.48
CA ALA A 489 13.04 37.60 5.72
C ALA A 489 13.10 36.33 4.86
N ILE A 490 12.38 35.27 5.26
CA ILE A 490 12.24 34.04 4.45
C ILE A 490 10.76 33.87 4.13
N ASN A 491 10.44 33.78 2.85
CA ASN A 491 9.11 33.43 2.39
C ASN A 491 9.01 31.92 2.33
N THR A 492 8.13 31.32 3.13
CA THR A 492 8.00 29.87 3.27
C THR A 492 6.70 29.36 2.66
N GLN A 493 6.75 28.20 2.01
CA GLN A 493 5.60 27.48 1.48
C GLN A 493 5.76 26.02 1.86
N GLU A 494 4.85 25.46 2.67
CA GLU A 494 4.99 24.12 3.21
C GLU A 494 3.67 23.34 3.13
N ILE A 495 3.77 22.05 2.81
CA ILE A 495 2.68 21.08 2.89
C ILE A 495 3.18 19.80 3.56
N ALA A 496 2.46 19.35 4.58
CA ALA A 496 2.68 18.08 5.25
C ALA A 496 1.38 17.28 5.21
N THR A 497 1.39 16.11 4.54
CA THR A 497 0.18 15.31 4.36
C THR A 497 0.51 13.83 4.17
N GLN A 498 -0.51 12.99 4.40
CA GLN A 498 -0.47 11.57 4.10
C GLN A 498 -1.58 11.25 3.10
N VAL A 499 -1.21 10.69 1.95
CA VAL A 499 -2.14 10.39 0.86
C VAL A 499 -1.95 8.98 0.32
N LEU A 500 -3.03 8.38 -0.18
CA LEU A 500 -3.00 7.14 -0.94
C LEU A 500 -3.11 7.49 -2.43
N VAL A 501 -2.16 7.02 -3.24
CA VAL A 501 -2.11 7.29 -4.68
C VAL A 501 -1.89 5.99 -5.44
N GLU A 502 -2.52 5.85 -6.60
CA GLU A 502 -2.31 4.70 -7.48
C GLU A 502 -0.92 4.76 -8.15
N ASN A 503 -0.39 3.59 -8.52
CA ASN A 503 0.94 3.53 -9.15
C ASN A 503 0.95 4.17 -10.53
N GLY A 504 1.72 5.25 -10.68
CA GLY A 504 1.91 5.99 -11.93
C GLY A 504 0.90 7.12 -12.15
N GLU A 505 -0.07 7.29 -11.27
CA GLU A 505 -1.05 8.37 -11.35
C GLU A 505 -0.60 9.64 -10.62
N THR A 506 -1.08 10.79 -11.09
CA THR A 506 -0.79 12.09 -10.49
C THR A 506 -1.95 12.52 -9.61
N LEU A 507 -1.68 12.72 -8.31
CA LEU A 507 -2.64 13.30 -7.37
C LEU A 507 -2.32 14.77 -7.12
N VAL A 508 -3.35 15.62 -7.09
CA VAL A 508 -3.25 16.99 -6.59
C VAL A 508 -3.31 16.96 -5.07
N LEU A 509 -2.23 17.36 -4.40
CA LEU A 509 -2.18 17.41 -2.93
C LEU A 509 -2.95 18.60 -2.38
N GLY A 510 -2.91 19.73 -3.09
CA GLY A 510 -3.55 20.97 -2.69
C GLY A 510 -3.01 22.17 -3.45
N GLY A 511 -3.51 23.34 -3.07
CA GLY A 511 -3.08 24.61 -3.64
C GLY A 511 -3.62 25.82 -2.90
N ILE A 512 -3.07 26.99 -3.22
CA ILE A 512 -3.48 28.28 -2.66
C ILE A 512 -3.75 29.21 -3.83
N TYR A 513 -4.93 29.84 -3.84
CA TYR A 513 -5.29 30.89 -4.78
C TYR A 513 -5.49 32.20 -4.01
N GLN A 514 -4.79 33.25 -4.42
CA GLN A 514 -4.89 34.58 -3.86
C GLN A 514 -5.13 35.60 -4.96
N GLN A 515 -6.06 36.52 -4.73
CA GLN A 515 -6.29 37.65 -5.61
C GLN A 515 -6.39 38.94 -4.80
N GLN A 516 -5.65 39.96 -5.21
CA GLN A 516 -5.64 41.29 -4.61
C GLN A 516 -5.96 42.34 -5.67
N VAL A 517 -7.07 43.07 -5.46
CA VAL A 517 -7.48 44.18 -6.31
C VAL A 517 -7.33 45.48 -5.53
N THR A 518 -6.46 46.36 -6.02
CA THR A 518 -6.21 47.68 -5.45
C THR A 518 -6.79 48.74 -6.37
N ASN A 519 -7.74 49.51 -5.85
CA ASN A 519 -8.31 50.68 -6.52
C ASN A 519 -7.97 51.93 -5.72
N SER A 520 -7.13 52.80 -6.27
CA SER A 520 -6.80 54.09 -5.66
C SER A 520 -7.16 55.22 -6.61
N THR A 521 -7.83 56.25 -6.09
CA THR A 521 -8.19 57.45 -6.85
C THR A 521 -7.87 58.68 -6.02
N SER A 522 -6.87 59.43 -6.46
CA SER A 522 -6.51 60.73 -5.91
C SER A 522 -7.15 61.81 -6.76
N LYS A 523 -7.96 62.71 -6.18
CA LYS A 523 -8.70 63.71 -6.95
C LYS A 523 -8.78 65.05 -6.24
N VAL A 524 -8.96 66.12 -7.01
CA VAL A 524 -9.33 67.43 -6.49
C VAL A 524 -10.79 67.38 -6.01
N PRO A 525 -11.10 67.79 -4.77
CA PRO A 525 -12.47 67.83 -4.27
C PRO A 525 -13.39 68.63 -5.21
N LEU A 526 -14.64 68.18 -5.38
CA LEU A 526 -15.66 68.76 -6.27
C LEU A 526 -15.36 68.57 -7.78
N LEU A 527 -14.19 69.02 -8.26
CA LEU A 527 -13.85 69.06 -9.69
C LEU A 527 -13.54 67.67 -10.29
N GLY A 528 -13.02 66.75 -9.48
CA GLY A 528 -12.73 65.36 -9.90
C GLY A 528 -13.96 64.51 -10.19
N ASP A 529 -15.15 64.94 -9.75
CA ASP A 529 -16.40 64.18 -9.87
C ASP A 529 -17.33 64.69 -10.98
N ILE A 530 -16.90 65.71 -11.73
CA ILE A 530 -17.68 66.25 -12.87
C ILE A 530 -17.74 65.19 -13.98
N PRO A 531 -18.92 64.87 -14.54
CA PRO A 531 -19.01 63.95 -15.66
C PRO A 531 -18.22 64.48 -16.87
N TYR A 532 -17.58 63.58 -17.62
CA TYR A 532 -16.68 63.86 -18.76
C TYR A 532 -15.38 64.60 -18.43
N LEU A 533 -15.41 65.63 -17.58
CA LEU A 533 -14.25 66.49 -17.28
C LEU A 533 -13.46 66.09 -16.03
N GLY A 534 -14.03 65.28 -15.14
CA GLY A 534 -13.40 64.91 -13.86
C GLY A 534 -12.08 64.14 -14.02
N PHE A 535 -11.84 63.53 -15.18
CA PHE A 535 -10.56 62.90 -15.54
C PHE A 535 -9.38 63.89 -15.50
N LEU A 536 -9.60 65.17 -15.81
CA LEU A 536 -8.55 66.20 -15.77
C LEU A 536 -8.17 66.63 -14.35
N PHE A 537 -8.87 66.11 -13.34
CA PHE A 537 -8.73 66.51 -11.94
C PHE A 537 -8.50 65.30 -11.02
N ARG A 538 -8.19 64.13 -11.58
CA ARG A 538 -7.92 62.91 -10.82
C ARG A 538 -6.79 62.07 -11.41
N SER A 539 -6.16 61.29 -10.55
CA SER A 539 -5.24 60.20 -10.89
C SER A 539 -5.85 58.90 -10.40
N THR A 540 -5.82 57.88 -11.23
CA THR A 540 -6.40 56.56 -10.96
C THR A 540 -5.33 55.49 -11.07
N VAL A 541 -5.29 54.60 -10.08
CA VAL A 541 -4.44 53.40 -10.05
C VAL A 541 -5.36 52.20 -9.86
N HIS A 542 -5.34 51.31 -10.83
CA HIS A 542 -6.00 50.01 -10.81
C HIS A 542 -4.93 48.94 -10.89
N GLU A 543 -4.86 48.06 -9.89
CA GLU A 543 -3.89 46.97 -9.86
C GLU A 543 -4.59 45.68 -9.45
N ASN A 544 -4.38 44.61 -10.19
CA ASN A 544 -4.95 43.30 -9.96
C ASN A 544 -3.84 42.26 -10.00
N SER A 545 -3.50 41.73 -8.82
CA SER A 545 -2.47 40.71 -8.65
C SER A 545 -3.14 39.38 -8.28
N LYS A 546 -2.81 38.32 -9.00
CA LYS A 546 -3.25 36.95 -8.79
C LYS A 546 -2.04 36.07 -8.57
N ALA A 547 -2.10 35.23 -7.55
CA ALA A 547 -1.11 34.21 -7.25
C ALA A 547 -1.80 32.86 -7.07
N GLU A 548 -1.30 31.84 -7.76
CA GLU A 548 -1.80 30.48 -7.67
C GLU A 548 -0.64 29.53 -7.42
N LEU A 549 -0.78 28.66 -6.42
CA LEU A 549 0.15 27.59 -6.08
C LEU A 549 -0.59 26.28 -6.20
N LEU A 550 -0.06 25.32 -6.96
CA LEU A 550 -0.57 23.95 -7.06
C LEU A 550 0.55 22.96 -6.82
N ILE A 551 0.27 21.92 -6.03
CA ILE A 551 1.23 20.87 -5.70
C ILE A 551 0.68 19.51 -6.13
N PHE A 552 1.47 18.81 -6.93
CA PHE A 552 1.15 17.49 -7.47
C PHE A 552 2.18 16.47 -6.99
N VAL A 553 1.76 15.22 -6.86
CA VAL A 553 2.66 14.09 -6.60
C VAL A 553 2.33 12.92 -7.52
N THR A 554 3.35 12.22 -7.99
CA THR A 554 3.23 11.03 -8.82
C THR A 554 4.22 9.96 -8.33
N PRO A 555 3.75 8.90 -7.65
CA PRO A 555 4.60 7.77 -7.32
C PRO A 555 4.68 6.78 -8.49
N ARG A 556 5.82 6.13 -8.63
CA ARG A 556 6.03 5.04 -9.59
C ARG A 556 6.85 3.92 -8.95
N ILE A 557 6.26 2.74 -8.86
CA ILE A 557 6.95 1.53 -8.40
C ILE A 557 7.90 1.06 -9.50
N VAL A 558 9.17 0.88 -9.14
CA VAL A 558 10.19 0.35 -10.06
C VAL A 558 10.03 -1.17 -10.13
N MET A 559 9.50 -1.66 -11.25
CA MET A 559 9.54 -3.09 -11.54
C MET A 559 10.95 -3.43 -12.03
N GLN A 560 11.67 -4.29 -11.29
CA GLN A 560 12.95 -4.80 -11.75
C GLN A 560 12.71 -5.67 -12.99
N THR A 561 13.09 -5.18 -14.17
CA THR A 561 13.26 -6.02 -15.35
C THR A 561 14.43 -6.97 -15.05
N LYS A 562 14.13 -8.24 -14.76
CA LYS A 562 15.17 -9.28 -14.69
C LYS A 562 15.88 -9.32 -16.05
N TYR A 563 17.17 -9.00 -16.05
CA TYR A 563 18.08 -9.36 -17.14
C TYR A 563 18.61 -10.76 -16.94
#